data_AF-A0A7R9BW21-F1
#
_entry.id   AF-A0A7R9BW21-F1
#
_cell.length_a   1.000
_cell.length_b   1.000
_cell.length_c   1.000
_cell.angle_alpha   90.00
_cell.angle_beta   90.00
_cell.angle_gamma   90.00
#
_symmetry.space_group_name_H-M   'P 1'
#
loop_
_entity.id
_entity.type
_entity.pdbx_description
1 polymer ?
#
loop_
_entity_poly.entity_id
_entity_poly.type
_entity_poly.pdbx_seq_one_letter_code
_entity_poly.pdbx_strand_id
1 'polypeptide(L)'
;MIGVVRQVRVTHNVMSTHRVPVSGGPVEMRMRSKLIDQLEPEHIEILNESHKHNTPPGAETHFKVRIVSEKFDGKSLLKKHQMVHEVLKEELEAGVHALSIEAKTPSNWDKNVPLEPSPPCRGGFGL
;
A
#
# COMPACT_ATOMS: atom_id res chain seq x y z
N MET A 1 29.43 0.53 47.28
CA MET A 1 29.70 0.83 45.85
C MET A 1 29.89 -0.49 45.13
N ILE A 2 28.94 -0.91 44.28
CA ILE A 2 29.13 -1.58 42.98
C ILE A 2 27.73 -1.95 42.46
N GLY A 3 27.28 -1.20 41.44
CA GLY A 3 26.08 -1.52 40.70
C GLY A 3 26.34 -2.62 39.69
N VAL A 4 25.32 -3.44 39.42
CA VAL A 4 25.30 -4.29 38.23
C VAL A 4 23.89 -4.23 37.63
N VAL A 5 23.76 -3.37 36.64
CA VAL A 5 22.64 -3.34 35.69
C VAL A 5 22.67 -4.62 34.86
N ARG A 6 21.57 -5.40 34.83
CA ARG A 6 21.43 -6.55 33.92
C ARG A 6 20.18 -6.39 33.08
N GLN A 7 20.38 -5.68 31.97
CA GLN A 7 19.94 -6.02 30.62
C GLN A 7 18.56 -6.69 30.51
N VAL A 8 17.56 -5.88 30.17
CA VAL A 8 16.27 -6.30 29.63
C VAL A 8 16.53 -7.10 28.35
N ARG A 9 16.20 -8.39 28.37
CA ARG A 9 16.27 -9.26 27.20
C ARG A 9 15.06 -8.93 26.32
N VAL A 10 15.25 -8.06 25.34
CA VAL A 10 14.27 -7.84 24.27
C VAL A 10 14.22 -9.12 23.43
N THR A 11 13.23 -9.96 23.67
CA THR A 11 12.89 -11.06 22.78
C THR A 11 12.35 -10.46 21.49
N HIS A 12 13.24 -10.32 20.49
CA HIS A 12 12.82 -10.07 19.12
C HIS A 12 12.04 -11.30 18.68
N ASN A 13 10.71 -11.18 18.66
CA ASN A 13 9.84 -12.21 18.13
C ASN A 13 10.05 -12.22 16.61
N VAL A 14 10.77 -13.25 16.13
CA VAL A 14 10.96 -13.54 14.72
C VAL A 14 9.59 -13.86 14.11
N MET A 15 8.98 -12.89 13.42
CA MET A 15 7.73 -13.10 12.72
C MET A 15 7.95 -14.13 11.60
N SER A 16 7.20 -15.22 11.75
CA SER A 16 7.20 -16.41 10.93
C SER A 16 6.97 -16.07 9.45
N THR A 17 7.82 -16.63 8.60
CA THR A 17 7.81 -16.48 7.15
C THR A 17 6.59 -17.18 6.54
N HIS A 18 5.44 -16.52 6.52
CA HIS A 18 4.38 -16.88 5.57
C HIS A 18 4.72 -16.22 4.24
N ARG A 19 5.44 -16.93 3.36
CA ARG A 19 5.72 -16.45 2.00
C ARG A 19 4.43 -16.52 1.20
N VAL A 20 3.66 -15.43 1.26
CA VAL A 20 2.70 -15.10 0.21
C VAL A 20 3.53 -14.94 -1.07
N PRO A 21 3.20 -15.59 -2.20
CA PRO A 21 3.87 -15.33 -3.46
C PRO A 21 3.58 -13.87 -3.85
N VAL A 22 4.51 -12.97 -3.52
CA VAL A 22 4.44 -11.55 -3.86
C VAL A 22 5.05 -11.36 -5.24
N SER A 23 4.21 -11.41 -6.27
CA SER A 23 4.58 -11.03 -7.64
C SER A 23 4.66 -9.51 -7.72
N GLY A 24 5.72 -8.91 -7.19
CA GLY A 24 5.87 -7.46 -7.05
C GLY A 24 7.32 -7.00 -6.83
N GLY A 25 7.60 -5.73 -7.12
CA GLY A 25 8.90 -5.11 -6.85
C GLY A 25 9.12 -4.77 -5.37
N PRO A 26 10.32 -4.27 -5.00
CA PRO A 26 10.66 -3.95 -3.61
C PRO A 26 9.78 -2.85 -2.99
N VAL A 27 9.34 -1.86 -3.77
CA VAL A 27 8.44 -0.81 -3.26
C VAL A 27 7.04 -1.40 -3.02
N GLU A 28 6.53 -2.20 -3.95
CA GLU A 28 5.24 -2.88 -3.79
C GLU A 28 5.19 -3.72 -2.51
N MET A 29 6.25 -4.51 -2.24
CA MET A 29 6.33 -5.33 -1.04
C MET A 29 6.27 -4.50 0.25
N ARG A 30 6.96 -3.35 0.28
CA ARG A 30 6.92 -2.42 1.43
C ARG A 30 5.55 -1.82 1.63
N MET A 31 4.92 -1.34 0.55
CA MET A 31 3.55 -0.82 0.59
C MET A 31 2.59 -1.88 1.14
N ARG A 32 2.64 -3.10 0.59
CA ARG A 32 1.80 -4.22 1.01
C ARG A 32 1.95 -4.50 2.49
N SER A 33 3.19 -4.60 2.98
CA SER A 33 3.46 -4.87 4.39
C SER A 33 2.89 -3.79 5.31
N LYS A 34 3.12 -2.50 5.00
CA LYS A 34 2.62 -1.38 5.81
C LYS A 34 1.09 -1.31 5.84
N LEU A 35 0.46 -1.54 4.68
CA LEU A 35 -1.00 -1.55 4.57
C LEU A 35 -1.63 -2.71 5.34
N ILE A 36 -1.02 -3.90 5.29
CA ILE A 36 -1.50 -5.06 6.04
C ILE A 36 -1.42 -4.80 7.55
N ASP A 37 -0.27 -4.29 8.02
CA ASP A 37 -0.01 -4.04 9.44
C ASP A 37 -0.94 -2.97 10.02
N GLN A 38 -1.15 -1.86 9.31
CA GLN A 38 -1.87 -0.70 9.84
C GLN A 38 -3.39 -0.74 9.60
N LEU A 39 -3.83 -1.31 8.47
CA LEU A 39 -5.23 -1.27 8.05
C LEU A 39 -5.96 -2.61 8.21
N GLU A 40 -5.23 -3.68 8.53
CA GLU A 40 -5.76 -5.03 8.76
C GLU A 40 -6.83 -5.42 7.72
N PRO A 41 -6.52 -5.32 6.40
CA PRO A 41 -7.52 -5.51 5.38
C PRO A 41 -7.90 -6.98 5.21
N GLU A 42 -9.18 -7.25 4.94
CA GLU A 42 -9.64 -8.57 4.49
C GLU A 42 -9.10 -8.88 3.08
N HIS A 43 -8.96 -7.84 2.24
CA HIS A 43 -8.44 -7.98 0.90
C HIS A 43 -7.57 -6.79 0.49
N ILE A 44 -6.44 -7.09 -0.16
CA ILE A 44 -5.50 -6.10 -0.67
C ILE A 44 -4.97 -6.52 -2.05
N GLU A 45 -5.09 -5.61 -3.00
CA GLU A 45 -4.58 -5.77 -4.35
C GLU A 45 -3.76 -4.52 -4.71
N ILE A 46 -2.52 -4.72 -5.17
CA ILE A 46 -1.61 -3.65 -5.59
C ILE A 46 -1.22 -3.94 -7.03
N LEU A 47 -1.30 -2.92 -7.87
CA LEU A 47 -0.96 -2.98 -9.29
C LEU A 47 0.06 -1.88 -9.59
N ASN A 48 1.25 -2.27 -10.06
CA ASN A 48 2.23 -1.33 -10.60
C ASN A 48 1.82 -0.90 -12.03
N GLU A 49 1.48 0.37 -12.19
CA GLU A 49 1.07 0.96 -13.47
C GLU A 49 2.16 1.80 -14.14
N SER A 50 3.39 1.80 -13.60
CA SER A 50 4.49 2.64 -14.07
C SER A 50 4.78 2.44 -15.56
N HIS A 51 4.68 1.21 -16.06
CA HIS A 51 4.90 0.86 -17.47
C HIS A 51 4.00 1.63 -18.48
N LYS A 52 2.91 2.25 -18.03
CA LYS A 52 2.00 3.03 -18.90
C LYS A 52 2.41 4.49 -19.10
N HIS A 53 3.35 4.96 -18.30
CA HIS A 53 3.93 6.29 -18.37
C HIS A 53 5.36 6.07 -18.85
N ASN A 54 5.91 6.92 -19.72
CA ASN A 54 7.27 6.80 -20.28
C ASN A 54 8.36 6.75 -19.18
N THR A 55 8.44 5.63 -18.46
CA THR A 55 9.26 5.37 -17.31
C THR A 55 10.14 4.18 -17.65
N PRO A 56 11.36 4.11 -17.09
CA PRO A 56 12.26 3.00 -17.37
C PRO A 56 11.61 1.66 -16.97
N PRO A 57 11.94 0.57 -17.69
CA PRO A 57 11.45 -0.76 -17.32
C PRO A 57 11.81 -1.09 -15.87
N GLY A 58 10.81 -1.54 -15.10
CA GLY A 58 10.95 -1.80 -13.67
C GLY A 58 10.74 -0.58 -12.77
N ALA A 59 10.30 0.56 -13.30
CA ALA A 59 9.91 1.70 -12.49
C ALA A 59 8.75 1.35 -11.54
N GLU A 60 8.83 1.89 -10.33
CA GLU A 60 7.86 1.73 -9.25
C GLU A 60 7.38 3.12 -8.81
N THR A 61 6.78 3.85 -9.75
CA THR A 61 6.41 5.26 -9.58
C THR A 61 4.91 5.51 -9.62
N HIS A 62 4.15 4.66 -10.31
CA HIS A 62 2.69 4.76 -10.40
C HIS A 62 2.08 3.46 -9.89
N PHE A 63 1.26 3.57 -8.85
CA PHE A 63 0.60 2.42 -8.24
C PHE A 63 -0.90 2.63 -8.19
N LYS A 64 -1.64 1.54 -8.35
CA LYS A 64 -3.04 1.45 -7.97
C LYS A 64 -3.19 0.43 -6.85
N VAL A 65 -3.92 0.81 -5.81
CA VAL A 65 -4.09 0.01 -4.61
C VAL A 65 -5.57 -0.08 -4.30
N ARG A 66 -6.09 -1.29 -4.19
CA ARG A 66 -7.42 -1.59 -3.66
C ARG A 66 -7.30 -2.23 -2.30
N ILE A 67 -7.96 -1.64 -1.31
CA ILE A 67 -7.95 -2.13 0.07
C ILE A 67 -9.39 -2.28 0.53
N VAL A 68 -9.70 -3.46 1.06
CA VAL A 68 -10.99 -3.78 1.64
C VAL A 68 -10.78 -4.00 3.13
N SER A 69 -11.32 -3.11 3.97
CA SER A 69 -11.16 -3.18 5.43
C SER A 69 -12.37 -2.59 6.13
N GLU A 70 -12.71 -3.16 7.29
CA GLU A 70 -13.73 -2.62 8.20
C GLU A 70 -13.30 -1.26 8.80
N LYS A 71 -12.00 -0.96 8.84
CA LYS A 71 -11.47 0.34 9.33
C LYS A 71 -12.00 1.53 8.52
N PHE A 72 -12.48 1.30 7.31
CA PHE A 72 -13.07 2.31 6.44
C PHE A 72 -14.56 2.54 6.66
N ASP A 73 -15.21 1.73 7.50
CA ASP A 73 -16.62 1.90 7.82
C ASP A 73 -16.89 3.25 8.50
N GLY A 74 -17.97 3.91 8.10
CA GLY A 74 -18.32 5.25 8.57
C GLY A 74 -17.34 6.38 8.21
N LYS A 75 -16.30 6.13 7.39
CA LYS A 75 -15.33 7.15 6.95
C LYS A 75 -15.73 7.77 5.61
N SER A 76 -15.58 9.08 5.47
CA SER A 76 -15.68 9.77 4.19
C SER A 76 -14.57 9.34 3.23
N LEU A 77 -14.80 9.41 1.92
CA LEU A 77 -13.82 9.06 0.88
C LEU A 77 -12.46 9.75 1.10
N LEU A 78 -12.47 11.05 1.38
CA LEU A 78 -11.26 11.82 1.70
C LEU A 78 -10.50 11.23 2.90
N LYS A 79 -11.22 10.82 3.96
CA LYS A 79 -10.61 10.28 5.17
C LYS A 79 -9.99 8.91 4.90
N LYS A 80 -10.64 8.07 4.09
CA LYS A 80 -10.07 6.79 3.65
C LYS A 80 -8.76 6.99 2.88
N HIS A 81 -8.76 7.94 1.95
CA HIS A 81 -7.55 8.27 1.18
C HIS A 81 -6.45 8.80 2.11
N GLN A 82 -6.76 9.72 3.03
CA GLN A 82 -5.81 10.21 4.02
C GLN A 82 -5.19 9.07 4.82
N MET A 83 -5.98 8.11 5.33
CA MET A 83 -5.47 6.96 6.08
C MET A 83 -4.45 6.15 5.25
N VAL A 84 -4.74 5.89 3.98
CA VAL A 84 -3.83 5.15 3.09
C VAL A 84 -2.57 5.96 2.78
N HIS A 85 -2.71 7.26 2.51
CA HIS A 85 -1.58 8.17 2.29
C HIS A 85 -0.68 8.27 3.53
N GLU A 86 -1.25 8.29 4.74
CA GLU A 86 -0.47 8.34 5.99
C GLU A 86 0.36 7.06 6.17
N VAL A 87 -0.22 5.90 5.88
CA VAL A 87 0.49 4.61 5.94
C VAL A 87 1.61 4.53 4.90
N LEU A 88 1.40 5.10 3.71
CA LEU A 88 2.34 5.03 2.59
C LEU A 88 3.22 6.28 2.43
N LYS A 89 3.19 7.20 3.41
CA LYS A 89 3.84 8.51 3.31
C LYS A 89 5.32 8.40 2.95
N GLU A 90 6.04 7.50 3.61
CA GLU A 90 7.47 7.29 3.36
C GLU A 90 7.76 6.81 1.93
N GLU A 91 6.91 5.95 1.34
CA GLU A 91 7.12 5.47 -0.04
C GLU A 91 6.75 6.56 -1.07
N LEU A 92 5.75 7.39 -0.76
CA LEU A 92 5.40 8.59 -1.53
C LEU A 92 6.54 9.61 -1.53
N GLU A 93 7.20 9.80 -0.38
CA GLU A 93 8.37 10.68 -0.27
C GLU A 93 9.62 10.08 -0.94
N ALA A 94 9.73 8.75 -1.01
CA ALA A 94 10.89 8.05 -1.57
C ALA A 94 10.92 7.96 -3.10
N GLY A 95 9.80 8.20 -3.81
CA GLY A 95 9.80 8.20 -5.28
C GLY A 95 8.51 7.73 -5.95
N VAL A 96 7.45 7.42 -5.20
CA VAL A 96 6.15 7.12 -5.80
C VAL A 96 5.48 8.43 -6.22
N HIS A 97 5.36 8.65 -7.53
CA HIS A 97 4.80 9.86 -8.12
C HIS A 97 3.28 9.90 -8.12
N ALA A 98 2.61 8.75 -8.29
CA ALA A 98 1.15 8.69 -8.33
C ALA A 98 0.62 7.43 -7.64
N LEU A 99 -0.45 7.62 -6.86
CA LEU A 99 -1.14 6.55 -6.15
C LEU A 99 -2.66 6.67 -6.35
N SER A 100 -3.24 5.69 -7.02
CA SER A 100 -4.68 5.53 -7.18
C SER A 100 -5.22 4.62 -6.09
N ILE A 101 -6.18 5.11 -5.28
CA ILE A 101 -6.67 4.40 -4.09
C ILE A 101 -8.13 4.00 -4.28
N GLU A 102 -8.43 2.72 -4.12
CA GLU A 102 -9.78 2.19 -3.98
C GLU A 102 -9.98 1.60 -2.58
N ALA A 103 -10.45 2.43 -1.65
CA ALA A 103 -10.74 2.01 -0.27
C ALA A 103 -12.23 1.65 -0.10
N LYS A 104 -12.50 0.35 0.09
CA LYS A 104 -13.85 -0.21 0.20
C LYS A 104 -14.04 -0.89 1.57
N THR A 105 -15.27 -0.94 2.04
CA THR A 105 -15.66 -1.81 3.16
C THR A 105 -16.01 -3.19 2.61
N PRO A 106 -15.91 -4.26 3.41
CA PRO A 106 -16.33 -5.60 2.98
C PRO A 106 -17.81 -5.62 2.52
N SER A 107 -18.67 -4.80 3.12
CA SER A 107 -20.08 -4.65 2.74
C SER A 107 -20.31 -3.99 1.37
N ASN A 108 -19.35 -3.23 0.85
CA ASN A 108 -19.47 -2.47 -0.40
C ASN A 108 -18.47 -2.94 -1.48
N TRP A 109 -17.85 -4.10 -1.29
CA TRP A 109 -16.91 -4.69 -2.22
C TRP A 109 -17.49 -5.96 -2.84
N ASP A 110 -17.53 -6.01 -4.18
CA ASP A 110 -17.84 -7.22 -4.93
C ASP A 110 -16.53 -7.90 -5.37
N LYS A 111 -16.34 -9.16 -4.95
CA LYS A 111 -15.11 -9.93 -5.21
C LYS A 111 -14.94 -10.32 -6.69
N ASN A 112 -16.01 -10.23 -7.49
CA ASN A 112 -15.99 -10.56 -8.92
C ASN A 112 -15.60 -9.36 -9.79
N VAL A 113 -15.49 -8.15 -9.23
CA VAL A 113 -15.05 -6.97 -9.97
C VAL A 113 -13.51 -6.90 -9.93
N PRO A 114 -12.80 -7.15 -11.05
CA PRO A 114 -11.34 -7.07 -11.07
C PRO A 114 -10.85 -5.64 -10.83
N LEU A 115 -9.61 -5.47 -10.38
CA LEU A 115 -8.98 -4.15 -10.35
C LEU A 115 -8.67 -3.71 -11.77
N GLU A 116 -9.58 -2.93 -12.33
CA GLU A 116 -9.38 -2.37 -13.66
C GLU A 116 -8.21 -1.38 -13.65
N PRO A 117 -7.35 -1.41 -14.67
CA PRO A 117 -6.29 -0.43 -14.83
C PRO A 117 -6.81 1.01 -14.85
N SER A 118 -6.02 1.97 -14.36
CA SER A 118 -6.36 3.39 -14.49
C SER A 118 -6.44 3.78 -15.98
N PRO A 119 -7.44 4.58 -16.38
CA PRO A 119 -7.57 5.05 -17.76
C PRO A 119 -6.34 5.88 -18.16
N PRO A 120 -5.96 5.88 -19.45
CA PRO A 120 -4.76 6.58 -19.90
C PRO A 120 -4.85 8.07 -19.56
N CYS A 121 -3.82 8.60 -18.92
CA CYS A 121 -3.68 10.03 -18.68
C CYS A 121 -3.72 10.75 -20.03
N ARG A 122 -4.83 11.45 -20.29
CA ARG A 122 -4.93 12.43 -21.38
C ARG A 122 -4.05 13.61 -20.97
N GLY A 123 -2.75 13.48 -21.23
CA GLY A 123 -1.78 14.56 -21.05
C GLY A 123 -2.33 15.82 -21.70
N GLY A 124 -2.40 16.89 -20.92
CA GLY A 124 -2.84 18.19 -21.42
C GLY A 124 -1.96 18.57 -22.59
N PHE A 125 -2.52 18.53 -23.80
CA PHE A 125 -1.96 19.26 -24.91
C PHE A 125 -2.08 20.74 -24.52
N GLY A 126 -1.00 21.29 -23.99
CA GLY A 126 -0.81 22.72 -23.92
C GLY A 126 -0.73 23.23 -25.35
N LEU A 127 -1.82 23.83 -25.81
CA LEU A 127 -1.87 24.79 -26.91
C LEU A 127 -2.82 25.92 -26.48
#